data_AF-A0A8C4LBL9-F1
#
_entry.id   AF-A0A8C4LBL9-F1
#
_cell.length_a   1.000
_cell.length_b   1.000
_cell.length_c   1.000
_cell.angle_alpha   90.00
_cell.angle_beta   90.00
_cell.angle_gamma   90.00
#
_symmetry.space_group_name_H-M   'P 1'
#
loop_
_entity.id
_entity.type
_entity.pdbx_description
1 polymer ?
#
loop_
_entity_poly.entity_id
_entity_poly.type
_entity_poly.pdbx_seq_one_letter_code
_entity_poly.pdbx_strand_id
1 'polypeptide(L)'
;MKAAAEFVVESPDVVYGPEAIEAQYEYRTTGVSREGGVLKVRPTSTRFTFRTARQVPRLGVMLVGWGGNNGSTLTAAVLANRLRLSWPTRTGRKEANYYGSLTQASTVSLGLDAEGQEVFVPFSALLPMVAPNDLVFDGWDISSLNLAEAMRRAQVLDWGLQEQLWPHMEPLRPRPSIYIPEFIAANQSVRADNLIPGTRAQQLEQIRRDICDFRSKAGLDKVIVLWTANTERFCEVVPGLNDTAENLLRTIELGLEVSPSTLFAVASILEGCAFLNGSPQNTLVPGALELAWQRRVFVGGDDFKSGQTKVKSVLVDFLIGSGLKTMSIVSYNHLGNNDGQNLSAPPQFRSKEVSKSSVVDDMVQSNPVLYAPGEEPNHCVVIKYVPYVGDSKRALDEYTSELMMGGTNTLVLHNTCEDSLLAAPIMLDLVLLTELCQRVSFCTDADPEPQSFHPVLSLLSFLFKAPLVPPGSPVVNALFRQRSCIENILRCAPALGSPPWPRCPLKGLCTRPRDWRLQGHQPQGLTVEPQPVPQGLRGAPAAEPHASGAQDGAPLPQARPACGPCLCWALQEGVSPDCPQRLCR
;
A
#
# COMPACT_ATOMS: atom_id res chain seq x y z
N MET A 1 -7.05 -34.01 -3.30
CA MET A 1 -6.85 -33.86 -4.75
C MET A 1 -5.79 -32.79 -4.95
N LYS A 2 -4.68 -33.07 -5.66
CA LYS A 2 -3.76 -32.01 -6.08
C LYS A 2 -4.53 -31.13 -7.06
N ALA A 3 -4.70 -29.84 -6.77
CA ALA A 3 -5.19 -28.89 -7.77
C ALA A 3 -4.26 -29.00 -8.99
N ALA A 4 -4.82 -29.26 -10.17
CA ALA A 4 -4.05 -29.20 -11.41
C ALA A 4 -3.49 -27.78 -11.55
N ALA A 5 -2.23 -27.65 -12.00
CA ALA A 5 -1.66 -26.33 -12.25
C ALA A 5 -2.51 -25.60 -13.30
N GLU A 6 -2.92 -24.36 -13.01
CA GLU A 6 -3.76 -23.57 -13.93
C GLU A 6 -3.04 -23.24 -15.25
N PHE A 7 -1.70 -23.21 -15.25
CA PHE A 7 -0.87 -23.16 -16.45
C PHE A 7 0.51 -23.80 -16.22
N VAL A 8 1.24 -24.08 -17.30
CA VAL A 8 2.62 -24.60 -17.29
C VAL A 8 3.46 -23.76 -18.26
N VAL A 9 4.69 -23.43 -17.85
CA VAL A 9 5.64 -22.72 -18.71
C VAL A 9 6.52 -23.73 -19.43
N GLU A 10 6.42 -23.78 -20.75
CA GLU A 10 7.29 -24.59 -21.60
C GLU A 10 8.51 -23.76 -22.03
N SER A 11 9.60 -23.84 -21.25
CA SER A 11 10.85 -23.15 -21.53
C SER A 11 12.05 -24.04 -21.19
N PRO A 12 13.16 -24.02 -21.96
CA PRO A 12 14.39 -24.70 -21.58
C PRO A 12 15.02 -24.13 -20.30
N ASP A 13 14.61 -22.92 -19.91
CA ASP A 13 15.12 -22.20 -18.74
C ASP A 13 14.35 -22.51 -17.45
N VAL A 14 13.35 -23.42 -17.48
CA VAL A 14 12.60 -23.85 -16.28
C VAL A 14 12.52 -25.36 -16.16
N VAL A 15 12.73 -25.84 -14.95
CA VAL A 15 12.59 -27.26 -14.59
C VAL A 15 11.62 -27.40 -13.43
N TYR A 16 10.52 -28.12 -13.66
CA TYR A 16 9.52 -28.43 -12.64
C TYR A 16 9.87 -29.78 -11.96
N GLY A 17 10.67 -29.73 -10.90
CA GLY A 17 10.98 -30.89 -10.08
C GLY A 17 9.87 -31.24 -9.07
N PRO A 18 9.94 -32.40 -8.41
CA PRO A 18 8.97 -32.78 -7.36
C PRO A 18 9.05 -31.85 -6.14
N GLU A 19 10.24 -31.37 -5.79
CA GLU A 19 10.48 -30.54 -4.59
C GLU A 19 10.50 -29.04 -4.87
N ALA A 20 10.99 -28.62 -6.04
CA ALA A 20 11.21 -27.22 -6.37
C ALA A 20 10.97 -26.92 -7.85
N ILE A 21 10.70 -25.65 -8.14
CA ILE A 21 10.76 -25.06 -9.49
C ILE A 21 12.11 -24.37 -9.58
N GLU A 22 12.93 -24.76 -10.56
CA GLU A 22 14.19 -24.11 -10.86
C GLU A 22 14.05 -23.31 -12.14
N ALA A 23 14.43 -22.04 -12.10
CA ALA A 23 14.29 -21.13 -13.23
C ALA A 23 15.54 -20.30 -13.42
N GLN A 24 16.03 -20.25 -14.65
CA GLN A 24 17.11 -19.37 -15.06
C GLN A 24 16.52 -18.07 -15.58
N TYR A 25 17.12 -16.96 -15.18
CA TYR A 25 16.66 -15.63 -15.55
C TYR A 25 17.84 -14.71 -15.78
N GLU A 26 17.84 -14.05 -16.93
CA GLU A 26 18.84 -13.03 -17.27
C GLU A 26 18.35 -11.65 -16.80
N TYR A 27 18.87 -11.19 -15.66
CA TYR A 27 18.58 -9.85 -15.15
C TYR A 27 19.41 -8.81 -15.89
N ARG A 28 18.75 -8.00 -16.71
CA ARG A 28 19.37 -6.89 -17.44
C ARG A 28 19.10 -5.58 -16.72
N THR A 29 20.16 -4.84 -16.45
CA THR A 29 20.11 -3.50 -15.84
C THR A 29 21.08 -2.57 -16.55
N THR A 30 21.16 -1.32 -16.08
CA THR A 30 21.98 -0.29 -16.69
C THR A 30 22.79 0.43 -15.62
N GLY A 31 24.12 0.33 -15.70
CA GLY A 31 25.03 1.17 -14.93
C GLY A 31 25.14 2.55 -15.56
N VAL A 32 25.08 3.61 -14.74
CA VAL A 32 25.21 5.00 -15.19
C VAL A 32 26.36 5.66 -14.44
N SER A 33 27.30 6.25 -15.16
CA SER A 33 28.39 7.07 -14.59
C SER A 33 28.45 8.43 -15.27
N ARG A 34 28.98 9.45 -14.57
CA ARG A 34 29.22 10.78 -15.15
C ARG A 34 30.73 10.98 -15.31
N GLU A 35 31.19 11.12 -16.54
CA GLU A 35 32.61 11.32 -16.87
C GLU A 35 32.73 12.52 -17.82
N GLY A 36 33.48 13.55 -17.42
CA GLY A 36 33.66 14.76 -18.24
C GLY A 36 32.35 15.51 -18.55
N GLY A 37 31.36 15.44 -17.67
CA GLY A 37 30.04 16.07 -17.86
C GLY A 37 29.05 15.26 -18.70
N VAL A 38 29.48 14.14 -19.30
CA VAL A 38 28.64 13.25 -20.11
C VAL A 38 28.15 12.07 -19.26
N LEU A 39 26.88 11.69 -19.41
CA LEU A 39 26.34 10.46 -18.83
C LEU A 39 26.75 9.27 -19.71
N LYS A 40 27.60 8.39 -19.17
CA LYS A 40 27.94 7.11 -19.78
C LYS A 40 26.99 6.04 -19.26
N VAL A 41 26.33 5.37 -20.19
CA VAL A 41 25.28 4.39 -19.93
C VAL A 41 25.79 3.02 -20.39
N ARG A 42 25.90 2.06 -19.47
CA ARG A 42 26.45 0.72 -19.72
C ARG A 42 25.41 -0.33 -19.36
N PRO A 43 24.75 -0.96 -20.35
CA PRO A 43 23.92 -2.12 -20.10
C PRO A 43 24.76 -3.24 -19.47
N THR A 44 24.25 -3.83 -18.41
CA THR A 44 24.85 -4.98 -17.73
C THR A 44 23.82 -6.10 -17.62
N SER A 45 24.32 -7.32 -17.56
CA SER A 45 23.51 -8.52 -17.44
C SER A 45 24.08 -9.41 -16.36
N THR A 46 23.20 -9.99 -15.54
CA THR A 46 23.55 -10.97 -14.52
C THR A 46 22.58 -12.12 -14.62
N ARG A 47 23.11 -13.34 -14.76
CA ARG A 47 22.29 -14.54 -14.78
C ARG A 47 22.00 -14.99 -13.36
N PHE A 48 20.72 -15.15 -13.07
CA PHE A 48 20.20 -15.70 -11.82
C PHE A 48 19.67 -17.11 -12.08
N THR A 49 19.88 -18.00 -11.10
CA THR A 49 19.15 -19.25 -10.99
C THR A 49 18.28 -19.18 -9.74
N PHE A 50 16.97 -19.06 -9.92
CA PHE A 50 15.99 -19.11 -8.85
C PHE A 50 15.58 -20.55 -8.57
N ARG A 51 15.42 -20.87 -7.29
CA ARG A 51 14.85 -22.13 -6.81
C ARG A 51 13.71 -21.80 -5.86
N THR A 52 12.50 -22.23 -6.21
CA THR A 52 11.28 -22.01 -5.42
C THR A 52 10.77 -23.35 -4.90
N ALA A 53 10.77 -23.56 -3.59
CA ALA A 53 10.21 -24.78 -3.01
C ALA A 53 8.70 -24.89 -3.26
N ARG A 54 8.23 -26.06 -3.69
CA ARG A 54 6.82 -26.32 -4.07
C ARG A 54 5.95 -26.72 -2.89
N GLN A 55 6.55 -27.26 -1.83
CA GLN A 55 5.81 -27.64 -0.62
C GLN A 55 5.34 -26.38 0.10
N VAL A 56 4.02 -26.19 0.14
CA VAL A 56 3.37 -25.11 0.87
C VAL A 56 3.28 -25.50 2.35
N PRO A 57 3.81 -24.68 3.28
CA PRO A 57 3.83 -25.01 4.71
C PRO A 57 2.46 -24.80 5.35
N ARG A 58 2.25 -25.43 6.51
CA ARG A 58 1.21 -25.02 7.43
C ARG A 58 1.64 -23.73 8.12
N LEU A 59 0.94 -22.64 7.79
CA LEU A 59 1.32 -21.29 8.19
C LEU A 59 0.45 -20.77 9.35
N GLY A 60 1.11 -20.35 10.41
CA GLY A 60 0.50 -19.56 11.49
C GLY A 60 0.76 -18.08 11.35
N VAL A 61 -0.22 -17.26 11.73
CA VAL A 61 -0.13 -15.81 11.78
C VAL A 61 -0.42 -15.35 13.20
N MET A 62 0.54 -14.67 13.83
CA MET A 62 0.33 -14.06 15.13
C MET A 62 0.17 -12.55 14.99
N LEU A 63 -0.99 -12.04 15.39
CA LEU A 63 -1.32 -10.62 15.27
C LEU A 63 -1.09 -9.90 16.61
N VAL A 64 -0.27 -8.86 16.61
CA VAL A 64 -0.23 -7.92 17.74
C VAL A 64 -1.35 -6.91 17.53
N GLY A 65 -2.28 -6.81 18.48
CA GLY A 65 -3.55 -6.10 18.31
C GLY A 65 -4.64 -6.97 17.67
N TRP A 66 -4.67 -8.27 17.98
CA TRP A 66 -5.58 -9.23 17.34
C TRP A 66 -7.07 -8.88 17.53
N GLY A 67 -7.42 -8.33 18.70
CA GLY A 67 -8.78 -7.85 19.00
C GLY A 67 -9.07 -6.45 18.44
N GLY A 68 -8.16 -5.80 17.73
CA GLY A 68 -8.41 -4.55 17.01
C GLY A 68 -9.33 -4.75 15.79
N ASN A 69 -9.79 -3.64 15.20
CA ASN A 69 -10.69 -3.69 14.04
C ASN A 69 -10.14 -4.55 12.90
N ASN A 70 -8.87 -4.34 12.54
CA ASN A 70 -8.18 -5.10 11.49
C ASN A 70 -8.03 -6.59 11.84
N GLY A 71 -7.57 -6.91 13.06
CA GLY A 71 -7.33 -8.28 13.49
C GLY A 71 -8.60 -9.13 13.56
N SER A 72 -9.69 -8.58 14.10
CA SER A 72 -10.99 -9.25 14.09
C SER A 72 -11.55 -9.40 12.67
N THR A 73 -11.37 -8.37 11.82
CA THR A 73 -11.87 -8.40 10.43
C THR A 73 -11.13 -9.41 9.56
N LEU A 74 -9.81 -9.49 9.65
CA LEU A 74 -9.02 -10.49 8.92
C LEU A 74 -9.41 -11.92 9.33
N THR A 75 -9.52 -12.17 10.64
CA THR A 75 -9.88 -13.49 11.16
C THR A 75 -11.29 -13.89 10.71
N ALA A 76 -12.25 -12.95 10.81
CA ALA A 76 -13.61 -13.13 10.32
C ALA A 76 -13.67 -13.39 8.81
N ALA A 77 -12.91 -12.65 8.01
CA ALA A 77 -12.85 -12.80 6.55
C ALA A 77 -12.35 -14.21 6.17
N VAL A 78 -11.29 -14.69 6.82
CA VAL A 78 -10.77 -16.05 6.57
C VAL A 78 -11.78 -17.13 6.99
N LEU A 79 -12.42 -16.99 8.15
CA LEU A 79 -13.44 -17.94 8.60
C LEU A 79 -14.66 -17.95 7.67
N ALA A 80 -15.15 -16.77 7.27
CA ALA A 80 -16.30 -16.66 6.37
C ALA A 80 -16.04 -17.31 5.01
N ASN A 81 -14.84 -17.13 4.45
CA ASN A 81 -14.43 -17.76 3.20
C ASN A 81 -14.24 -19.27 3.35
N ARG A 82 -13.60 -19.72 4.45
CA ARG A 82 -13.43 -21.14 4.77
C ARG A 82 -14.77 -21.87 4.89
N LEU A 83 -15.74 -21.24 5.56
CA LEU A 83 -17.09 -21.76 5.77
C LEU A 83 -18.03 -21.51 4.58
N ARG A 84 -17.57 -20.80 3.53
CA ARG A 84 -18.34 -20.43 2.34
C ARG A 84 -19.66 -19.72 2.70
N LEU A 85 -19.58 -18.81 3.66
CA LEU A 85 -20.76 -18.10 4.16
C LEU A 85 -21.32 -17.15 3.12
N SER A 86 -22.62 -16.95 3.20
CA SER A 86 -23.34 -15.92 2.45
C SER A 86 -24.48 -15.36 3.29
N TRP A 87 -24.72 -14.06 3.20
CA TRP A 87 -25.66 -13.34 4.06
C TRP A 87 -26.53 -12.39 3.22
N PRO A 88 -27.80 -12.20 3.60
CA PRO A 88 -28.65 -11.20 2.96
C PRO A 88 -28.18 -9.80 3.35
N THR A 89 -28.18 -8.88 2.41
CA THR A 89 -28.04 -7.44 2.66
C THR A 89 -29.20 -6.68 2.00
N ARG A 90 -29.31 -5.38 2.27
CA ARG A 90 -30.32 -4.53 1.61
C ARG A 90 -30.19 -4.50 0.07
N THR A 91 -29.02 -4.84 -0.47
CA THR A 91 -28.74 -4.85 -1.91
C THR A 91 -28.71 -6.25 -2.51
N GLY A 92 -29.21 -7.25 -1.79
CA GLY A 92 -29.21 -8.66 -2.20
C GLY A 92 -28.25 -9.52 -1.38
N ARG A 93 -28.17 -10.80 -1.74
CA ARG A 93 -27.29 -11.74 -1.06
C ARG A 93 -25.83 -11.44 -1.39
N LYS A 94 -24.96 -11.48 -0.38
CA LYS A 94 -23.50 -11.38 -0.54
C LYS A 94 -22.86 -12.71 -0.17
N GLU A 95 -21.73 -13.01 -0.78
CA GLU A 95 -20.93 -14.20 -0.52
C GLU A 95 -19.54 -13.78 -0.02
N ALA A 96 -18.96 -14.57 0.88
CA ALA A 96 -17.61 -14.35 1.35
C ALA A 96 -16.62 -14.39 0.17
N ASN A 97 -15.68 -13.44 0.15
CA ASN A 97 -14.64 -13.31 -0.86
C ASN A 97 -13.41 -12.62 -0.26
N TYR A 98 -12.35 -12.46 -1.05
CA TYR A 98 -11.12 -11.76 -0.69
C TYR A 98 -10.88 -10.51 -1.56
N TYR A 99 -11.94 -9.77 -1.91
CA TYR A 99 -11.78 -8.54 -2.68
C TYR A 99 -10.89 -7.53 -1.95
N GLY A 100 -10.09 -6.80 -2.73
CA GLY A 100 -9.06 -5.89 -2.22
C GLY A 100 -7.67 -6.53 -2.04
N SER A 101 -7.58 -7.86 -2.03
CA SER A 101 -6.30 -8.57 -2.01
C SER A 101 -5.68 -8.63 -3.41
N LEU A 102 -4.41 -8.24 -3.53
CA LEU A 102 -3.60 -8.40 -4.73
C LEU A 102 -3.47 -9.89 -5.08
N THR A 103 -3.12 -10.73 -4.12
CA THR A 103 -2.82 -12.14 -4.39
C THR A 103 -4.08 -12.94 -4.73
N GLN A 104 -5.23 -12.61 -4.14
CA GLN A 104 -6.46 -13.40 -4.27
C GLN A 104 -7.46 -12.86 -5.29
N ALA A 105 -7.44 -11.55 -5.59
CA ALA A 105 -8.46 -10.91 -6.42
C ALA A 105 -7.88 -10.10 -7.59
N SER A 106 -6.58 -10.21 -7.87
CA SER A 106 -5.96 -9.61 -9.06
C SER A 106 -5.46 -10.66 -10.05
N THR A 107 -5.16 -10.20 -11.25
CA THR A 107 -4.63 -11.02 -12.33
C THR A 107 -3.30 -10.48 -12.85
N VAL A 108 -2.57 -11.36 -13.52
CA VAL A 108 -1.36 -11.06 -14.28
C VAL A 108 -1.55 -11.59 -15.69
N SER A 109 -1.14 -10.82 -16.69
CA SER A 109 -1.22 -11.30 -18.07
C SER A 109 0.00 -12.11 -18.44
N LEU A 110 -0.21 -13.30 -18.99
CA LEU A 110 0.87 -14.20 -19.42
C LEU A 110 1.46 -13.77 -20.76
N GLY A 111 0.62 -13.25 -21.66
CA GLY A 111 1.01 -12.88 -23.02
C GLY A 111 -0.22 -12.82 -23.94
N LEU A 112 0.02 -12.99 -25.24
CA LEU A 112 -1.02 -13.05 -26.25
C LEU A 112 -1.27 -14.50 -26.69
N ASP A 113 -2.51 -14.87 -26.95
CA ASP A 113 -2.89 -16.14 -27.59
C ASP A 113 -2.65 -16.11 -29.12
N ALA A 114 -3.09 -17.17 -29.80
CA ALA A 114 -2.93 -17.31 -31.25
C ALA A 114 -3.73 -16.25 -32.04
N GLU A 115 -4.83 -15.77 -31.47
CA GLU A 115 -5.72 -14.74 -32.00
C GLU A 115 -5.24 -13.31 -31.65
N GLY A 116 -4.13 -13.20 -30.90
CA GLY A 116 -3.56 -11.93 -30.46
C GLY A 116 -4.33 -11.28 -29.30
N GLN A 117 -5.20 -12.01 -28.62
CA GLN A 117 -5.89 -11.57 -27.41
C GLN A 117 -5.03 -11.81 -26.19
N GLU A 118 -5.17 -10.94 -25.21
CA GLU A 118 -4.39 -11.02 -23.99
C GLU A 118 -4.94 -12.06 -23.02
N VAL A 119 -4.07 -12.97 -22.56
CA VAL A 119 -4.42 -14.04 -21.63
C VAL A 119 -4.01 -13.67 -20.22
N PHE A 120 -4.97 -13.67 -19.29
CA PHE A 120 -4.75 -13.38 -17.88
C PHE A 120 -4.97 -14.61 -17.01
N VAL A 121 -4.17 -14.73 -15.95
CA VAL A 121 -4.34 -15.73 -14.89
C VAL A 121 -4.42 -15.06 -13.52
N PRO A 122 -5.04 -15.71 -12.52
CA PRO A 122 -5.00 -15.24 -11.14
C PRO A 122 -3.56 -15.02 -10.65
N PHE A 123 -3.35 -13.97 -9.87
CA PHE A 123 -2.02 -13.63 -9.35
C PHE A 123 -1.42 -14.78 -8.51
N SER A 124 -2.25 -15.45 -7.72
CA SER A 124 -1.89 -16.63 -6.91
C SER A 124 -1.52 -17.87 -7.73
N ALA A 125 -1.82 -17.90 -9.03
CA ALA A 125 -1.50 -19.03 -9.90
C ALA A 125 -0.05 -19.02 -10.37
N LEU A 126 0.67 -17.90 -10.27
CA LEU A 126 2.04 -17.76 -10.78
C LEU A 126 3.03 -18.73 -10.11
N LEU A 127 2.88 -18.95 -8.80
CA LEU A 127 3.69 -19.87 -8.01
C LEU A 127 2.80 -20.51 -6.94
N PRO A 128 3.13 -21.72 -6.43
CA PRO A 128 2.41 -22.31 -5.31
C PRO A 128 2.43 -21.38 -4.09
N MET A 129 1.27 -20.91 -3.66
CA MET A 129 1.07 -20.05 -2.49
C MET A 129 0.25 -20.76 -1.41
N VAL A 130 0.41 -20.32 -0.16
CA VAL A 130 -0.52 -20.70 0.92
C VAL A 130 -1.93 -20.26 0.56
N ALA A 131 -2.91 -21.15 0.70
CA ALA A 131 -4.30 -20.76 0.57
C ALA A 131 -4.73 -19.95 1.81
N PRO A 132 -5.36 -18.77 1.65
CA PRO A 132 -5.84 -17.96 2.77
C PRO A 132 -6.69 -18.74 3.78
N ASN A 133 -7.49 -19.68 3.28
CA ASN A 133 -8.38 -20.50 4.09
C ASN A 133 -7.62 -21.49 5.00
N ASP A 134 -6.33 -21.73 4.79
CA ASP A 134 -5.52 -22.65 5.59
C ASP A 134 -4.73 -21.93 6.71
N LEU A 135 -4.81 -20.60 6.76
CA LEU A 135 -4.16 -19.80 7.80
C LEU A 135 -4.72 -20.12 9.19
N VAL A 136 -3.82 -20.31 10.15
CA VAL A 136 -4.15 -20.43 11.57
C VAL A 136 -3.78 -19.12 12.27
N PHE A 137 -4.72 -18.56 13.05
CA PHE A 137 -4.51 -17.29 13.76
C PHE A 137 -4.36 -17.52 15.26
N ASP A 138 -3.46 -16.76 15.86
CA ASP A 138 -3.32 -16.50 17.29
C ASP A 138 -2.81 -15.05 17.42
N GLY A 139 -2.56 -14.56 18.63
CA GLY A 139 -2.00 -13.24 18.80
C GLY A 139 -2.27 -12.65 20.17
N TRP A 140 -1.95 -11.36 20.28
CA TRP A 140 -1.99 -10.63 21.53
C TRP A 140 -2.87 -9.39 21.41
N ASP A 141 -3.51 -8.99 22.49
CA ASP A 141 -4.17 -7.69 22.60
C ASP A 141 -4.13 -7.24 24.06
N ILE A 142 -4.00 -5.93 24.27
CA ILE A 142 -4.08 -5.36 25.62
C ILE A 142 -5.50 -5.45 26.20
N SER A 143 -6.50 -5.73 25.36
CA SER A 143 -7.90 -5.98 25.73
C SER A 143 -8.21 -7.49 25.77
N SER A 144 -8.91 -7.93 26.81
CA SER A 144 -9.28 -9.34 27.07
C SER A 144 -10.48 -9.85 26.26
N LEU A 145 -11.18 -8.96 25.54
CA LEU A 145 -12.32 -9.32 24.69
C LEU A 145 -11.97 -10.45 23.72
N ASN A 146 -12.88 -11.41 23.60
CA ASN A 146 -12.78 -12.44 22.56
C ASN A 146 -13.06 -11.83 21.17
N LEU A 147 -12.77 -12.56 20.09
CA LEU A 147 -12.91 -11.99 18.76
C LEU A 147 -14.36 -11.73 18.31
N ALA A 148 -15.36 -12.42 18.87
CA ALA A 148 -16.76 -12.11 18.57
C ALA A 148 -17.16 -10.75 19.18
N GLU A 149 -16.75 -10.50 20.42
CA GLU A 149 -16.92 -9.22 21.09
C GLU A 149 -16.11 -8.11 20.40
N ALA A 150 -14.88 -8.40 19.96
CA ALA A 150 -14.04 -7.48 19.20
C ALA A 150 -14.68 -7.13 17.84
N MET A 151 -15.20 -8.11 17.11
CA MET A 151 -15.92 -7.93 15.85
C MET A 151 -17.14 -7.02 16.03
N ARG A 152 -17.92 -7.24 17.09
CA ARG A 152 -19.07 -6.39 17.43
C ARG A 152 -18.64 -4.96 17.80
N ARG A 153 -17.56 -4.80 18.58
CA ARG A 153 -16.98 -3.50 18.93
C ARG A 153 -16.47 -2.75 17.69
N ALA A 154 -15.87 -3.46 16.74
CA ALA A 154 -15.27 -2.87 15.54
C ALA A 154 -16.33 -2.27 14.59
N GLN A 155 -17.56 -2.79 14.59
CA GLN A 155 -18.67 -2.32 13.75
C GLN A 155 -18.35 -2.29 12.24
N VAL A 156 -17.52 -3.22 11.78
CA VAL A 156 -17.06 -3.30 10.37
C VAL A 156 -17.99 -4.17 9.52
N LEU A 157 -18.33 -5.36 10.02
CA LEU A 157 -19.04 -6.38 9.25
C LEU A 157 -20.56 -6.25 9.37
N ASP A 158 -21.29 -6.68 8.35
CA ASP A 158 -22.74 -6.74 8.38
C ASP A 158 -23.24 -7.63 9.53
N TRP A 159 -24.32 -7.20 10.20
CA TRP A 159 -24.87 -7.91 11.35
C TRP A 159 -25.20 -9.37 11.06
N GLY A 160 -25.80 -9.67 9.90
CA GLY A 160 -26.16 -11.04 9.54
C GLY A 160 -24.94 -11.96 9.33
N LEU A 161 -23.78 -11.38 8.99
CA LEU A 161 -22.51 -12.10 8.97
C LEU A 161 -21.93 -12.27 10.38
N GLN A 162 -22.01 -11.24 11.23
CA GLN A 162 -21.54 -11.32 12.61
C GLN A 162 -22.22 -12.44 13.39
N GLU A 163 -23.53 -12.59 13.27
CA GLU A 163 -24.30 -13.66 13.93
C GLU A 163 -23.85 -15.06 13.48
N GLN A 164 -23.59 -15.25 12.18
CA GLN A 164 -23.08 -16.52 11.66
C GLN A 164 -21.66 -16.83 12.14
N LEU A 165 -20.83 -15.81 12.32
CA LEU A 165 -19.44 -15.96 12.75
C LEU A 165 -19.27 -16.02 14.27
N TRP A 166 -20.25 -15.56 15.05
CA TRP A 166 -20.20 -15.55 16.51
C TRP A 166 -19.69 -16.85 17.13
N PRO A 167 -20.29 -18.04 16.86
CA PRO A 167 -19.85 -19.30 17.48
C PRO A 167 -18.43 -19.71 17.10
N HIS A 168 -17.88 -19.19 15.99
CA HIS A 168 -16.53 -19.48 15.53
C HIS A 168 -15.49 -18.49 16.07
N MET A 169 -15.91 -17.27 16.38
CA MET A 169 -15.06 -16.17 16.83
C MET A 169 -15.00 -16.07 18.36
N GLU A 170 -16.06 -16.47 19.08
CA GLU A 170 -16.14 -16.39 20.55
C GLU A 170 -15.07 -17.23 21.29
N PRO A 171 -14.66 -18.43 20.81
CA PRO A 171 -13.59 -19.20 21.43
C PRO A 171 -12.20 -18.58 21.24
N LEU A 172 -12.03 -17.66 20.29
CA LEU A 172 -10.75 -17.05 19.95
C LEU A 172 -10.47 -15.87 20.88
N ARG A 173 -9.53 -16.04 21.81
CA ARG A 173 -9.15 -15.02 22.81
C ARG A 173 -7.71 -14.58 22.61
N PRO A 174 -7.44 -13.26 22.54
CA PRO A 174 -6.07 -12.76 22.51
C PRO A 174 -5.30 -13.12 23.78
N ARG A 175 -4.03 -13.47 23.61
CA ARG A 175 -3.06 -13.58 24.70
C ARG A 175 -2.80 -12.21 25.34
N PRO A 176 -2.38 -12.16 26.62
CA PRO A 176 -1.98 -10.91 27.26
C PRO A 176 -0.85 -10.22 26.49
N SER A 177 -0.90 -8.91 26.33
CA SER A 177 0.09 -8.14 25.57
C SER A 177 0.97 -7.25 26.46
N ILE A 178 2.04 -6.70 25.91
CA ILE A 178 2.84 -5.66 26.55
C ILE A 178 2.10 -4.32 26.41
N TYR A 179 1.96 -3.59 27.52
CA TYR A 179 1.43 -2.24 27.55
C TYR A 179 2.43 -1.30 28.23
N ILE A 180 2.79 -0.24 27.53
CA ILE A 180 3.65 0.84 28.04
C ILE A 180 2.88 2.15 27.75
N PRO A 181 2.25 2.75 28.77
CA PRO A 181 1.36 3.90 28.58
C PRO A 181 1.97 5.05 27.78
N GLU A 182 3.29 5.25 27.90
CA GLU A 182 4.03 6.36 27.29
C GLU A 182 4.19 6.23 25.77
N PHE A 183 3.94 5.04 25.19
CA PHE A 183 4.10 4.81 23.75
C PHE A 183 2.82 5.05 22.95
N ILE A 184 1.64 4.90 23.55
CA ILE A 184 0.34 5.07 22.88
C ILE A 184 -0.48 6.19 23.53
N ALA A 185 -1.64 6.53 22.97
CA ALA A 185 -2.46 7.59 23.53
C ALA A 185 -2.97 7.21 24.95
N ALA A 186 -2.96 8.16 25.89
CA ALA A 186 -3.41 7.95 27.27
C ALA A 186 -4.88 7.46 27.37
N ASN A 187 -5.69 7.76 26.35
CA ASN A 187 -7.08 7.30 26.24
C ASN A 187 -7.22 5.78 26.02
N GLN A 188 -6.12 5.04 25.80
CA GLN A 188 -6.12 3.59 25.67
C GLN A 188 -6.02 2.87 27.03
N SER A 189 -5.75 3.58 28.13
CA SER A 189 -5.61 3.00 29.47
C SER A 189 -6.83 2.20 29.92
N VAL A 190 -8.04 2.65 29.60
CA VAL A 190 -9.30 1.96 29.94
C VAL A 190 -9.51 0.66 29.17
N ARG A 191 -8.78 0.45 28.08
CA ARG A 191 -8.84 -0.77 27.25
C ARG A 191 -7.84 -1.83 27.73
N ALA A 192 -6.84 -1.45 28.52
CA ALA A 192 -5.71 -2.28 28.88
C ALA A 192 -6.01 -3.12 30.14
N ASP A 193 -6.59 -4.31 29.96
CA ASP A 193 -6.95 -5.26 31.02
C ASP A 193 -6.29 -6.66 30.86
N ASN A 194 -5.54 -6.87 29.77
CA ASN A 194 -4.94 -8.15 29.41
C ASN A 194 -3.43 -8.01 29.19
N LEU A 195 -2.66 -7.96 30.27
CA LEU A 195 -1.27 -7.50 30.25
C LEU A 195 -0.25 -8.55 30.69
N ILE A 196 0.94 -8.53 30.07
CA ILE A 196 2.12 -9.28 30.54
C ILE A 196 2.86 -8.45 31.60
N PRO A 197 2.91 -8.89 32.88
CA PRO A 197 3.66 -8.19 33.91
C PRO A 197 5.17 -8.46 33.80
N GLY A 198 5.97 -7.68 34.54
CA GLY A 198 7.40 -7.89 34.69
C GLY A 198 8.28 -6.90 33.93
N THR A 199 9.58 -7.15 33.94
CA THR A 199 10.60 -6.34 33.26
C THR A 199 10.55 -6.54 31.74
N ARG A 200 11.22 -5.68 30.97
CA ARG A 200 11.32 -5.80 29.51
C ARG A 200 11.88 -7.15 29.07
N ALA A 201 12.90 -7.65 29.76
CA ALA A 201 13.47 -8.97 29.51
C ALA A 201 12.46 -10.11 29.78
N GLN A 202 11.70 -10.03 30.88
CA GLN A 202 10.67 -11.03 31.19
C GLN A 202 9.54 -11.01 30.17
N GLN A 203 9.13 -9.82 29.74
CA GLN A 203 8.13 -9.62 28.69
C GLN A 203 8.61 -10.19 27.35
N LEU A 204 9.85 -9.91 26.95
CA LEU A 204 10.47 -10.49 25.74
C LEU A 204 10.41 -12.02 25.77
N GLU A 205 10.87 -12.63 26.86
CA GLU A 205 10.87 -14.08 27.02
C GLU A 205 9.46 -14.68 27.01
N GLN A 206 8.46 -13.97 27.55
CA GLN A 206 7.07 -14.42 27.45
C GLN A 206 6.57 -14.44 26.00
N ILE A 207 6.87 -13.40 25.20
CA ILE A 207 6.49 -13.39 23.77
C ILE A 207 7.15 -14.54 23.01
N ARG A 208 8.44 -14.81 23.27
CA ARG A 208 9.16 -15.94 22.67
C ARG A 208 8.50 -17.28 23.00
N ARG A 209 8.11 -17.48 24.26
CA ARG A 209 7.36 -18.68 24.69
C ARG A 209 6.00 -18.78 24.00
N ASP A 210 5.28 -17.68 23.86
CA ASP A 210 3.98 -17.67 23.18
C ASP A 210 4.09 -18.07 21.71
N ILE A 211 5.13 -17.59 21.01
CA ILE A 211 5.42 -18.00 19.61
C ILE A 211 5.70 -19.51 19.54
N CYS A 212 6.55 -20.03 20.43
CA CYS A 212 6.86 -21.46 20.50
C CYS A 212 5.63 -22.32 20.84
N ASP A 213 4.83 -21.87 21.79
CA ASP A 213 3.60 -22.53 22.23
C ASP A 213 2.58 -22.61 21.08
N PHE A 214 2.37 -21.50 20.36
CA PHE A 214 1.51 -21.47 19.18
C PHE A 214 2.01 -22.41 18.09
N ARG A 215 3.31 -22.32 17.75
CA ARG A 215 3.93 -23.16 16.73
C ARG A 215 3.75 -24.64 17.02
N SER A 216 4.01 -25.06 18.25
CA SER A 216 3.94 -26.46 18.67
C SER A 216 2.49 -26.97 18.77
N LYS A 217 1.59 -26.26 19.46
CA LYS A 217 0.19 -26.68 19.64
C LYS A 217 -0.59 -26.78 18.33
N ALA A 218 -0.36 -25.85 17.41
CA ALA A 218 -1.02 -25.85 16.11
C ALA A 218 -0.28 -26.68 15.05
N GLY A 219 0.89 -27.28 15.37
CA GLY A 219 1.68 -28.10 14.46
C GLY A 219 2.12 -27.34 13.21
N LEU A 220 2.65 -26.13 13.39
CA LEU A 220 2.95 -25.18 12.33
C LEU A 220 4.41 -25.30 11.87
N ASP A 221 4.61 -25.27 10.56
CA ASP A 221 5.95 -25.28 9.97
C ASP A 221 6.59 -23.88 10.09
N LYS A 222 5.78 -22.84 9.87
CA LYS A 222 6.20 -21.44 9.88
C LYS A 222 5.22 -20.56 10.66
N VAL A 223 5.74 -19.49 11.25
CA VAL A 223 4.97 -18.43 11.91
C VAL A 223 5.41 -17.08 11.37
N ILE A 224 4.45 -16.21 11.09
CA ILE A 224 4.67 -14.79 10.76
C ILE A 224 4.00 -13.95 11.84
N VAL A 225 4.75 -12.99 12.39
CA VAL A 225 4.24 -12.02 13.35
C VAL A 225 3.96 -10.71 12.64
N LEU A 226 2.76 -10.15 12.84
CA LEU A 226 2.34 -8.91 12.18
C LEU A 226 1.75 -7.95 13.20
N TRP A 227 2.33 -6.75 13.27
CA TRP A 227 1.87 -5.66 14.11
C TRP A 227 0.69 -4.94 13.45
N THR A 228 -0.48 -5.02 14.06
CA THR A 228 -1.68 -4.25 13.67
C THR A 228 -2.33 -3.56 14.89
N ALA A 229 -1.56 -3.35 15.95
CA ALA A 229 -2.00 -2.66 17.15
C ALA A 229 -1.94 -1.14 16.96
N ASN A 230 -2.31 -0.42 18.01
CA ASN A 230 -2.25 1.04 18.07
C ASN A 230 -0.93 1.60 17.52
N THR A 231 -1.03 2.72 16.83
CA THR A 231 0.15 3.50 16.42
C THR A 231 0.87 3.99 17.68
N GLU A 232 2.14 3.64 17.80
CA GLU A 232 3.01 4.16 18.84
C GLU A 232 3.64 5.48 18.41
N ARG A 233 4.14 6.28 19.35
CA ARG A 233 5.08 7.36 19.02
C ARG A 233 6.40 6.78 18.51
N PHE A 234 7.23 7.65 17.90
CA PHE A 234 8.59 7.25 17.55
C PHE A 234 9.47 7.04 18.80
N CYS A 235 10.40 6.09 18.67
CA CYS A 235 11.55 5.96 19.55
C CYS A 235 12.69 6.84 19.05
N GLU A 236 13.46 7.43 19.95
CA GLU A 236 14.72 8.04 19.57
C GLU A 236 15.76 6.96 19.25
N VAL A 237 16.55 7.19 18.19
CA VAL A 237 17.68 6.33 17.85
C VAL A 237 18.92 6.91 18.52
N VAL A 238 19.44 6.20 19.51
CA VAL A 238 20.51 6.68 20.40
C VAL A 238 21.72 5.74 20.30
N PRO A 239 22.90 6.27 19.95
CA PRO A 239 24.14 5.49 19.95
C PRO A 239 24.41 4.84 21.31
N GLY A 240 24.76 3.55 21.32
CA GLY A 240 24.96 2.77 22.54
C GLY A 240 23.70 2.17 23.15
N LEU A 241 22.50 2.47 22.64
CA LEU A 241 21.24 1.90 23.13
C LEU A 241 20.54 1.00 22.11
N ASN A 242 20.23 1.53 20.93
CA ASN A 242 19.42 0.82 19.92
C ASN A 242 19.98 0.94 18.49
N ASP A 243 21.24 1.31 18.40
CA ASP A 243 22.03 1.46 17.17
C ASP A 243 22.61 0.14 16.65
N THR A 244 22.90 -0.82 17.53
CA THR A 244 23.40 -2.16 17.19
C THR A 244 22.57 -3.27 17.83
N ALA A 245 22.66 -4.48 17.27
CA ALA A 245 21.95 -5.65 17.79
C ALA A 245 22.34 -5.95 19.25
N GLU A 246 23.64 -5.87 19.57
CA GLU A 246 24.16 -6.10 20.91
C GLU A 246 23.65 -5.04 21.90
N ASN A 247 23.72 -3.76 21.52
CA ASN A 247 23.25 -2.66 22.36
C ASN A 247 21.74 -2.77 22.62
N LEU A 248 20.96 -3.12 21.59
CA LEU A 248 19.52 -3.28 21.74
C LEU A 248 19.16 -4.42 22.70
N LEU A 249 19.80 -5.58 22.58
CA LEU A 249 19.58 -6.70 23.49
C LEU A 249 19.97 -6.35 24.92
N ARG A 250 21.12 -5.70 25.11
CA ARG A 250 21.55 -5.21 26.43
C ARG A 250 20.59 -4.18 27.02
N THR A 251 20.04 -3.28 26.20
CA THR A 251 19.05 -2.28 26.62
C THR A 251 17.77 -2.96 27.14
N ILE A 252 17.33 -4.04 26.49
CA ILE A 252 16.19 -4.85 26.94
C ILE A 252 16.52 -5.54 28.27
N GLU A 253 17.71 -6.13 28.41
CA GLU A 253 18.17 -6.79 29.65
C GLU A 253 18.21 -5.83 30.84
N LEU A 254 18.70 -4.60 30.61
CA LEU A 254 18.77 -3.55 31.64
C LEU A 254 17.41 -2.92 31.95
N GLY A 255 16.36 -3.23 31.18
CA GLY A 255 15.01 -2.68 31.39
C GLY A 255 14.89 -1.19 31.04
N LEU A 256 15.74 -0.69 30.15
CA LEU A 256 15.70 0.69 29.66
C LEU A 256 14.55 0.90 28.64
N GLU A 257 14.42 2.12 28.11
CA GLU A 257 13.34 2.46 27.17
C GLU A 257 13.44 1.67 25.86
N VAL A 258 12.48 0.76 25.66
CA VAL A 258 12.27 -0.01 24.43
C VAL A 258 10.76 -0.08 24.22
N SER A 259 10.28 0.21 23.00
CA SER A 259 8.86 0.16 22.70
C SER A 259 8.33 -1.28 22.76
N PRO A 260 7.01 -1.46 23.00
CA PRO A 260 6.38 -2.76 22.87
C PRO A 260 6.61 -3.36 21.48
N SER A 261 6.44 -2.59 20.41
CA SER A 261 6.67 -3.06 19.04
C SER A 261 8.09 -3.58 18.80
N THR A 262 9.11 -2.92 19.34
CA THR A 262 10.50 -3.39 19.22
C THR A 262 10.72 -4.69 20.00
N LEU A 263 10.09 -4.88 21.17
CA LEU A 263 10.15 -6.16 21.88
C LEU A 263 9.52 -7.30 21.07
N PHE A 264 8.38 -7.07 20.41
CA PHE A 264 7.78 -8.06 19.52
C PHE A 264 8.65 -8.36 18.30
N ALA A 265 9.27 -7.34 17.69
CA ALA A 265 10.19 -7.52 16.58
C ALA A 265 11.40 -8.38 17.00
N VAL A 266 12.04 -8.03 18.12
CA VAL A 266 13.19 -8.78 18.66
C VAL A 266 12.80 -10.22 19.01
N ALA A 267 11.67 -10.44 19.69
CA ALA A 267 11.20 -11.80 20.01
C ALA A 267 10.98 -12.63 18.73
N SER A 268 10.33 -12.04 17.72
CA SER A 268 10.07 -12.71 16.44
C SER A 268 11.36 -13.11 15.75
N ILE A 269 12.33 -12.18 15.68
CA ILE A 269 13.64 -12.42 15.06
C ILE A 269 14.42 -13.51 15.80
N LEU A 270 14.42 -13.50 17.14
CA LEU A 270 15.09 -14.53 17.95
C LEU A 270 14.47 -15.92 17.77
N GLU A 271 13.17 -16.00 17.49
CA GLU A 271 12.44 -17.24 17.19
C GLU A 271 12.43 -17.62 15.71
N GLY A 272 13.19 -16.92 14.86
CA GLY A 272 13.26 -17.20 13.42
C GLY A 272 11.97 -16.90 12.65
N CYS A 273 11.07 -16.10 13.24
CA CYS A 273 9.77 -15.75 12.69
C CYS A 273 9.83 -14.37 12.03
N ALA A 274 9.29 -14.25 10.81
CA ALA A 274 9.27 -12.97 10.12
C ALA A 274 8.39 -11.95 10.88
N PHE A 275 8.81 -10.69 10.91
CA PHE A 275 8.08 -9.61 11.58
C PHE A 275 7.67 -8.51 10.60
N LEU A 276 6.38 -8.18 10.57
CA LEU A 276 5.82 -7.17 9.66
C LEU A 276 5.17 -6.04 10.47
N ASN A 277 5.64 -4.81 10.27
CA ASN A 277 5.12 -3.62 10.94
C ASN A 277 4.03 -2.95 10.11
N GLY A 278 2.77 -3.17 10.50
CA GLY A 278 1.60 -2.57 9.86
C GLY A 278 1.28 -1.14 10.28
N SER A 279 2.03 -0.57 11.23
CA SER A 279 1.82 0.77 11.81
C SER A 279 3.02 1.67 11.54
N PRO A 280 2.91 3.01 11.69
CA PRO A 280 3.91 3.93 11.19
C PRO A 280 5.10 4.18 12.14
N GLN A 281 5.07 3.68 13.38
CA GLN A 281 6.19 3.88 14.30
C GLN A 281 7.47 3.19 13.79
N ASN A 282 8.63 3.73 14.14
CA ASN A 282 9.95 3.25 13.74
C ASN A 282 10.42 2.02 14.53
N THR A 283 9.59 0.97 14.56
CA THR A 283 9.83 -0.30 15.28
C THR A 283 11.20 -0.90 14.98
N LEU A 284 11.57 -0.88 13.69
CA LEU A 284 12.76 -1.51 13.13
C LEU A 284 13.94 -0.54 13.17
N VAL A 285 14.33 -0.15 14.39
CA VAL A 285 15.55 0.63 14.69
C VAL A 285 16.81 -0.09 14.17
N PRO A 286 17.95 0.60 14.00
CA PRO A 286 19.16 0.00 13.43
C PRO A 286 19.60 -1.30 14.12
N GLY A 287 19.53 -1.39 15.45
CA GLY A 287 19.85 -2.61 16.17
C GLY A 287 18.90 -3.78 15.87
N ALA A 288 17.61 -3.51 15.63
CA ALA A 288 16.65 -4.55 15.24
C ALA A 288 16.89 -5.02 13.79
N LEU A 289 17.23 -4.10 12.88
CA LEU A 289 17.60 -4.43 11.50
C LEU A 289 18.90 -5.25 11.45
N GLU A 290 19.90 -4.88 12.23
CA GLU A 290 21.14 -5.64 12.34
C GLU A 290 20.87 -7.05 12.91
N LEU A 291 20.03 -7.16 13.95
CA LEU A 291 19.65 -8.46 14.51
C LEU A 291 18.94 -9.34 13.47
N ALA A 292 18.01 -8.77 12.69
CA ALA A 292 17.34 -9.47 11.60
C ALA A 292 18.32 -9.95 10.53
N TRP A 293 19.36 -9.15 10.24
CA TRP A 293 20.43 -9.51 9.32
C TRP A 293 21.30 -10.66 9.83
N GLN A 294 21.76 -10.57 11.08
CA GLN A 294 22.53 -11.63 11.74
C GLN A 294 21.76 -12.96 11.81
N ARG A 295 20.45 -12.90 12.05
CA ARG A 295 19.58 -14.09 12.15
C ARG A 295 18.99 -14.55 10.81
N ARG A 296 19.20 -13.80 9.73
CA ARG A 296 18.62 -14.05 8.39
C ARG A 296 17.10 -14.19 8.43
N VAL A 297 16.44 -13.33 9.20
CA VAL A 297 14.98 -13.31 9.37
C VAL A 297 14.39 -12.15 8.60
N PHE A 298 13.26 -12.38 7.94
CA PHE A 298 12.59 -11.31 7.20
C PHE A 298 11.88 -10.32 8.11
N VAL A 299 12.06 -9.06 7.77
CA VAL A 299 11.34 -7.93 8.36
C VAL A 299 10.77 -7.05 7.26
N GLY A 300 9.63 -6.41 7.52
CA GLY A 300 8.98 -5.51 6.59
C GLY A 300 8.15 -4.47 7.29
N GLY A 301 7.91 -3.35 6.63
CA GLY A 301 7.23 -2.17 7.16
C GLY A 301 7.51 -0.97 6.28
N ASP A 302 6.98 0.22 6.57
CA ASP A 302 6.08 0.56 7.68
C ASP A 302 4.73 1.13 7.18
N ASP A 303 3.69 0.93 7.99
CA ASP A 303 2.31 1.40 7.83
C ASP A 303 1.53 0.88 6.60
N PHE A 304 0.35 0.27 6.78
CA PHE A 304 -0.45 -0.29 5.68
C PHE A 304 -0.86 0.75 4.63
N LYS A 305 -0.60 0.51 3.35
CA LYS A 305 -1.05 1.38 2.26
C LYS A 305 -2.44 1.00 1.75
N SER A 306 -3.48 1.39 2.50
CA SER A 306 -4.89 1.06 2.23
C SER A 306 -5.56 2.00 1.20
N GLY A 307 -6.16 3.10 1.66
CA GLY A 307 -7.02 3.99 0.86
C GLY A 307 -6.29 5.21 0.30
N GLN A 308 -6.33 6.34 1.02
CA GLN A 308 -5.84 7.65 0.55
C GLN A 308 -4.41 7.60 0.01
N THR A 309 -3.45 7.07 0.78
CA THR A 309 -2.04 7.04 0.36
C THR A 309 -1.82 6.15 -0.85
N LYS A 310 -2.59 5.07 -1.02
CA LYS A 310 -2.52 4.21 -2.20
C LYS A 310 -2.94 4.97 -3.46
N VAL A 311 -4.03 5.73 -3.38
CA VAL A 311 -4.48 6.62 -4.47
C VAL A 311 -3.47 7.73 -4.74
N LYS A 312 -2.94 8.39 -3.69
CA LYS A 312 -1.90 9.43 -3.81
C LYS A 312 -0.67 8.92 -4.58
N SER A 313 -0.17 7.73 -4.24
CA SER A 313 0.99 7.12 -4.93
C SER A 313 0.75 6.76 -6.39
N VAL A 314 -0.51 6.72 -6.84
CA VAL A 314 -0.88 6.59 -8.26
C VAL A 314 -0.99 7.97 -8.91
N LEU A 315 -1.70 8.90 -8.26
CA LEU A 315 -1.97 10.21 -8.82
C LEU A 315 -0.69 11.03 -9.01
N VAL A 316 0.22 11.03 -8.03
CA VAL A 316 1.46 11.82 -8.13
C VAL A 316 2.37 11.28 -9.23
N ASP A 317 2.48 9.96 -9.37
CA ASP A 317 3.21 9.32 -10.49
C ASP A 317 2.58 9.68 -11.84
N PHE A 318 1.25 9.66 -11.94
CA PHE A 318 0.52 10.08 -13.13
C PHE A 318 0.73 11.56 -13.47
N LEU A 319 0.57 12.48 -12.51
CA LEU A 319 0.66 13.92 -12.73
C LEU A 319 2.07 14.32 -13.17
N ILE A 320 3.08 13.93 -12.38
CA ILE A 320 4.49 14.26 -12.68
C ILE A 320 4.97 13.53 -13.94
N GLY A 321 4.59 12.25 -14.10
CA GLY A 321 4.91 11.45 -15.28
C GLY A 321 4.29 11.98 -16.58
N SER A 322 3.18 12.71 -16.47
CA SER A 322 2.55 13.42 -17.59
C SER A 322 3.12 14.82 -17.85
N GLY A 323 4.13 15.25 -17.10
CA GLY A 323 4.72 16.58 -17.24
C GLY A 323 3.96 17.70 -16.52
N LEU A 324 3.08 17.38 -15.57
CA LEU A 324 2.36 18.36 -14.75
C LEU A 324 3.14 18.63 -13.47
N LYS A 325 3.46 19.91 -13.21
CA LYS A 325 4.21 20.31 -12.02
C LYS A 325 3.26 20.44 -10.84
N THR A 326 3.15 19.41 -10.02
CA THR A 326 2.33 19.46 -8.80
C THR A 326 2.95 20.40 -7.77
N MET A 327 2.22 21.43 -7.36
CA MET A 327 2.69 22.48 -6.45
C MET A 327 2.05 22.42 -5.06
N SER A 328 0.87 21.81 -4.94
CA SER A 328 0.17 21.69 -3.67
C SER A 328 -0.56 20.36 -3.57
N ILE A 329 -0.40 19.70 -2.43
CA ILE A 329 -1.08 18.46 -2.04
C ILE A 329 -1.64 18.67 -0.64
N VAL A 330 -2.96 18.70 -0.50
CA VAL A 330 -3.61 18.86 0.80
C VAL A 330 -4.48 17.65 1.08
N SER A 331 -4.15 16.88 2.11
CA SER A 331 -4.77 15.59 2.43
C SER A 331 -5.44 15.61 3.80
N TYR A 332 -6.75 15.84 3.83
CA TYR A 332 -7.58 15.76 5.03
C TYR A 332 -8.14 14.36 5.24
N ASN A 333 -8.27 13.96 6.51
CA ASN A 333 -8.85 12.68 6.91
C ASN A 333 -9.65 12.83 8.19
N HIS A 334 -10.78 12.14 8.29
CA HIS A 334 -11.42 11.90 9.58
C HIS A 334 -12.01 10.49 9.68
N LEU A 335 -11.96 9.93 10.89
CA LEU A 335 -12.42 8.58 11.22
C LEU A 335 -12.82 8.50 12.70
N GLY A 336 -13.69 7.56 13.05
CA GLY A 336 -14.32 7.44 14.37
C GLY A 336 -14.03 6.14 15.11
N ASN A 337 -13.18 5.28 14.54
CA ASN A 337 -12.73 4.03 15.16
C ASN A 337 -11.60 4.28 16.18
N ASN A 338 -11.13 3.21 16.84
CA ASN A 338 -10.06 3.29 17.84
C ASN A 338 -8.73 3.79 17.27
N ASP A 339 -8.46 3.58 15.97
CA ASP A 339 -7.28 4.15 15.32
C ASP A 339 -7.36 5.67 15.32
N GLY A 340 -8.48 6.25 14.89
CA GLY A 340 -8.73 7.69 14.97
C GLY A 340 -8.63 8.24 16.39
N GLN A 341 -9.16 7.51 17.38
CA GLN A 341 -9.09 7.90 18.78
C GLN A 341 -7.65 7.91 19.32
N ASN A 342 -6.82 6.95 18.92
CA ASN A 342 -5.40 6.91 19.29
C ASN A 342 -4.61 8.03 18.59
N LEU A 343 -4.89 8.27 17.30
CA LEU A 343 -4.24 9.30 16.50
C LEU A 343 -4.70 10.74 16.85
N SER A 344 -5.64 10.91 17.79
CA SER A 344 -5.98 12.25 18.29
C SER A 344 -4.86 12.85 19.16
N ALA A 345 -3.93 12.04 19.63
CA ALA A 345 -2.78 12.47 20.41
C ALA A 345 -1.61 12.90 19.48
N PRO A 346 -0.99 14.08 19.69
CA PRO A 346 0.03 14.61 18.78
C PRO A 346 1.25 13.69 18.52
N PRO A 347 1.84 12.99 19.52
CA PRO A 347 2.98 12.11 19.27
C PRO A 347 2.66 10.93 18.34
N GLN A 348 1.47 10.35 18.49
CA GLN A 348 0.99 9.26 17.63
C GLN A 348 0.60 9.77 16.24
N PHE A 349 0.00 10.97 16.16
CA PHE A 349 -0.27 11.62 14.89
C PHE A 349 1.02 11.88 14.09
N ARG A 350 2.09 12.34 14.75
CA ARG A 350 3.37 12.67 14.10
C ARG A 350 3.94 11.47 13.32
N SER A 351 3.86 10.27 13.87
CA SER A 351 4.27 9.04 13.18
C SER A 351 3.49 8.82 11.89
N LYS A 352 2.17 9.01 11.93
CA LYS A 352 1.29 8.88 10.76
C LYS A 352 1.48 10.01 9.74
N GLU A 353 1.81 11.20 10.20
CA GLU A 353 2.10 12.36 9.36
C GLU A 353 3.33 12.10 8.49
N VAL A 354 4.45 11.69 9.10
CA VAL A 354 5.72 11.42 8.40
C VAL A 354 5.54 10.40 7.27
N SER A 355 4.95 9.24 7.58
CA SER A 355 4.73 8.17 6.59
C SER A 355 3.76 8.53 5.46
N LYS A 356 2.85 9.49 5.67
CA LYS A 356 1.91 9.96 4.64
C LYS A 356 2.49 11.07 3.76
N SER A 357 3.47 11.80 4.28
CA SER A 357 4.12 12.89 3.55
C SER A 357 5.21 12.36 2.61
N SER A 358 6.04 11.42 3.06
CA SER A 358 7.22 10.92 2.31
C SER A 358 6.93 10.16 1.00
N VAL A 359 5.67 9.95 0.65
CA VAL A 359 5.25 9.12 -0.50
C VAL A 359 5.42 9.83 -1.85
N VAL A 360 5.76 11.13 -1.83
CA VAL A 360 5.88 11.97 -3.04
C VAL A 360 7.33 12.30 -3.40
N ASP A 361 8.24 12.12 -2.46
CA ASP A 361 9.63 12.61 -2.51
C ASP A 361 10.39 12.05 -3.72
N ASP A 362 10.31 10.73 -3.95
CA ASP A 362 11.01 10.05 -5.05
C ASP A 362 10.49 10.51 -6.42
N MET A 363 9.21 10.80 -6.54
CA MET A 363 8.62 11.29 -7.79
C MET A 363 9.04 12.73 -8.10
N VAL A 364 9.07 13.61 -7.10
CA VAL A 364 9.56 14.99 -7.26
C VAL A 364 11.03 14.98 -7.68
N GLN A 365 11.87 14.20 -7.00
CA GLN A 365 13.31 14.07 -7.32
C GLN A 365 13.57 13.47 -8.71
N SER A 366 12.64 12.66 -9.23
CA SER A 366 12.79 12.02 -10.54
C SER A 366 12.70 12.97 -11.73
N ASN A 367 12.20 14.20 -11.55
CA ASN A 367 11.91 15.11 -12.65
C ASN A 367 12.53 16.51 -12.46
N PRO A 368 13.84 16.67 -12.74
CA PRO A 368 14.54 17.96 -12.63
C PRO A 368 14.12 18.99 -13.70
N VAL A 369 13.25 18.63 -14.65
CA VAL A 369 12.67 19.58 -15.62
C VAL A 369 11.55 20.39 -14.97
N LEU A 370 10.76 19.75 -14.10
CA LEU A 370 9.66 20.40 -13.39
C LEU A 370 10.12 21.05 -12.10
N TYR A 371 10.99 20.39 -11.34
CA TYR A 371 11.42 20.83 -10.01
C TYR A 371 12.89 21.22 -10.01
N ALA A 372 13.19 22.42 -9.52
CA ALA A 372 14.56 22.81 -9.23
C ALA A 372 15.13 22.00 -8.05
N PRO A 373 16.47 21.93 -7.88
CA PRO A 373 17.05 21.25 -6.72
C PRO A 373 16.53 21.82 -5.39
N GLY A 374 15.91 20.97 -4.58
CA GLY A 374 15.30 21.33 -3.29
C GLY A 374 13.91 21.98 -3.40
N GLU A 375 13.33 22.08 -4.60
CA GLU A 375 11.95 22.51 -4.78
C GLU A 375 10.99 21.35 -4.50
N GLU A 376 10.02 21.57 -3.62
CA GLU A 376 9.02 20.59 -3.22
C GLU A 376 7.62 21.21 -3.26
N PRO A 377 6.56 20.42 -3.56
CA PRO A 377 5.21 20.89 -3.41
C PRO A 377 4.89 21.20 -1.95
N ASN A 378 4.01 22.18 -1.73
CA ASN A 378 3.38 22.35 -0.43
C ASN A 378 2.59 21.07 -0.09
N HIS A 379 2.94 20.40 1.01
CA HIS A 379 2.27 19.16 1.42
C HIS A 379 1.73 19.25 2.84
N CYS A 380 0.41 19.14 2.99
CA CYS A 380 -0.26 19.15 4.28
C CYS A 380 -1.07 17.87 4.49
N VAL A 381 -0.91 17.24 5.67
CA VAL A 381 -1.65 16.04 6.07
C VAL A 381 -2.40 16.34 7.36
N VAL A 382 -3.71 16.07 7.38
CA VAL A 382 -4.55 16.26 8.56
C VAL A 382 -5.33 14.99 8.86
N ILE A 383 -5.39 14.61 10.14
CA ILE A 383 -6.25 13.54 10.64
C ILE A 383 -7.04 14.06 11.84
N LYS A 384 -8.36 13.86 11.85
CA LYS A 384 -9.24 14.22 12.95
C LYS A 384 -10.07 13.03 13.42
N TYR A 385 -10.24 12.92 14.73
CA TYR A 385 -11.15 11.95 15.33
C TYR A 385 -12.58 12.49 15.28
N VAL A 386 -13.45 11.77 14.58
CA VAL A 386 -14.88 12.11 14.44
C VAL A 386 -15.68 10.82 14.70
N PRO A 387 -16.15 10.59 15.95
CA PRO A 387 -16.75 9.31 16.36
C PRO A 387 -17.87 8.80 15.44
N TYR A 388 -18.68 9.72 14.91
CA TYR A 388 -19.90 9.39 14.15
C TYR A 388 -19.65 8.50 12.92
N VAL A 389 -18.50 8.63 12.26
CA VAL A 389 -18.23 7.86 11.03
C VAL A 389 -17.69 6.45 11.30
N GLY A 390 -17.38 6.10 12.55
CA GLY A 390 -16.85 4.79 12.91
C GLY A 390 -15.62 4.39 12.07
N ASP A 391 -15.64 3.18 11.51
CA ASP A 391 -14.59 2.66 10.63
C ASP A 391 -14.61 3.25 9.20
N SER A 392 -15.71 3.94 8.83
CA SER A 392 -15.93 4.55 7.50
C SER A 392 -15.20 5.88 7.38
N LYS A 393 -13.86 5.79 7.37
CA LYS A 393 -12.94 6.91 7.21
C LYS A 393 -13.26 7.71 5.95
N ARG A 394 -13.26 9.04 6.07
CA ARG A 394 -13.36 9.96 4.93
C ARG A 394 -12.02 10.59 4.64
N ALA A 395 -11.61 10.55 3.38
CA ALA A 395 -10.43 11.22 2.85
C ALA A 395 -10.87 12.31 1.87
N LEU A 396 -10.34 13.51 2.05
CA LEU A 396 -10.52 14.63 1.13
C LEU A 396 -9.14 15.11 0.71
N ASP A 397 -8.88 15.08 -0.58
CA ASP A 397 -7.58 15.46 -1.13
C ASP A 397 -7.75 16.53 -2.20
N GLU A 398 -6.88 17.54 -2.18
CA GLU A 398 -6.74 18.53 -3.24
C GLU A 398 -5.32 18.47 -3.80
N TYR A 399 -5.22 18.34 -5.13
CA TYR A 399 -3.97 18.40 -5.87
C TYR A 399 -4.02 19.59 -6.81
N THR A 400 -3.12 20.55 -6.66
CA THR A 400 -3.00 21.69 -7.57
C THR A 400 -1.65 21.64 -8.29
N SER A 401 -1.69 21.68 -9.62
CA SER A 401 -0.52 21.63 -10.49
C SER A 401 -0.46 22.82 -11.44
N GLU A 402 0.75 23.26 -11.76
CA GLU A 402 1.01 24.23 -12.82
C GLU A 402 1.03 23.54 -14.19
N LEU A 403 0.52 24.26 -15.19
CA LEU A 403 0.44 23.88 -16.60
C LEU A 403 1.29 24.82 -17.45
N MET A 404 1.32 24.56 -18.75
CA MET A 404 1.93 25.47 -19.73
C MET A 404 1.35 26.89 -19.61
N MET A 405 2.20 27.89 -19.87
CA MET A 405 1.82 29.31 -19.96
C MET A 405 1.15 29.88 -18.70
N GLY A 406 1.45 29.32 -17.52
CA GLY A 406 0.91 29.80 -16.23
C GLY A 406 -0.51 29.32 -15.92
N GLY A 407 -1.05 28.38 -16.70
CA GLY A 407 -2.32 27.73 -16.37
C GLY A 407 -2.21 26.85 -15.12
N THR A 408 -3.35 26.50 -14.52
CA THR A 408 -3.41 25.59 -13.37
C THR A 408 -4.39 24.45 -13.62
N ASN A 409 -4.12 23.31 -12.99
CA ASN A 409 -5.04 22.19 -12.87
C ASN A 409 -5.27 21.88 -11.40
N THR A 410 -6.54 21.76 -11.00
CA THR A 410 -6.91 21.37 -9.63
C THR A 410 -7.78 20.14 -9.66
N LEU A 411 -7.39 19.12 -8.92
CA LEU A 411 -8.15 17.89 -8.70
C LEU A 411 -8.61 17.83 -7.24
N VAL A 412 -9.92 17.78 -7.02
CA VAL A 412 -10.51 17.56 -5.70
C VAL A 412 -11.10 16.16 -5.64
N LEU A 413 -10.66 15.36 -4.66
CA LEU A 413 -11.09 13.99 -4.49
C LEU A 413 -11.73 13.80 -3.12
N HIS A 414 -12.87 13.11 -3.11
CA HIS A 414 -13.47 12.59 -1.89
C HIS A 414 -13.51 11.06 -1.96
N ASN A 415 -12.96 10.40 -0.94
CA ASN A 415 -12.89 8.96 -0.84
C ASN A 415 -13.49 8.49 0.48
N THR A 416 -14.50 7.62 0.40
CA THR A 416 -15.07 6.91 1.55
C THR A 416 -14.38 5.55 1.66
N CYS A 417 -13.56 5.40 2.70
CA CYS A 417 -12.74 4.23 2.97
C CYS A 417 -13.33 3.47 4.16
N GLU A 418 -13.89 2.29 3.93
CA GLU A 418 -14.09 1.32 5.03
C GLU A 418 -12.71 0.76 5.40
N ASP A 419 -12.05 1.37 6.38
CA ASP A 419 -10.60 1.26 6.55
C ASP A 419 -10.15 -0.17 6.84
N SER A 420 -10.88 -0.88 7.70
CA SER A 420 -10.59 -2.27 8.04
C SER A 420 -10.82 -3.23 6.87
N LEU A 421 -11.83 -2.98 6.04
CA LEU A 421 -12.08 -3.77 4.82
C LEU A 421 -11.02 -3.53 3.74
N LEU A 422 -10.34 -2.38 3.75
CA LEU A 422 -9.18 -2.12 2.89
C LEU A 422 -7.87 -2.66 3.49
N ALA A 423 -7.73 -2.66 4.82
CA ALA A 423 -6.51 -3.09 5.52
C ALA A 423 -6.39 -4.61 5.65
N ALA A 424 -7.48 -5.34 5.95
CA ALA A 424 -7.44 -6.78 6.15
C ALA A 424 -6.89 -7.56 4.92
N PRO A 425 -7.28 -7.24 3.67
CA PRO A 425 -6.70 -7.89 2.49
C PRO A 425 -5.20 -7.57 2.29
N ILE A 426 -4.74 -6.40 2.73
CA ILE A 426 -3.31 -6.03 2.70
C ILE A 426 -2.53 -6.89 3.69
N MET A 427 -3.06 -7.10 4.90
CA MET A 427 -2.45 -8.00 5.88
C MET A 427 -2.35 -9.43 5.35
N LEU A 428 -3.40 -9.89 4.65
CA LEU A 428 -3.39 -11.19 3.99
C LEU A 428 -2.26 -11.27 2.94
N ASP A 429 -2.17 -10.30 2.03
CA ASP A 429 -1.12 -10.27 1.00
C ASP A 429 0.29 -10.21 1.61
N LEU A 430 0.47 -9.44 2.67
CA LEU A 430 1.73 -9.33 3.40
C LEU A 430 2.21 -10.69 3.92
N VAL A 431 1.31 -11.43 4.57
CA VAL A 431 1.59 -12.78 5.09
C VAL A 431 1.93 -13.74 3.96
N LEU A 432 1.11 -13.78 2.91
CA LEU A 432 1.26 -14.74 1.81
C LEU A 432 2.53 -14.51 0.99
N LEU A 433 2.83 -13.25 0.67
CA LEU A 433 4.06 -12.90 -0.06
C LEU A 433 5.30 -13.12 0.79
N THR A 434 5.25 -12.83 2.10
CA THR A 434 6.37 -13.11 3.01
C THR A 434 6.67 -14.61 3.09
N GLU A 435 5.63 -15.45 3.23
CA GLU A 435 5.81 -16.90 3.23
C GLU A 435 6.44 -17.39 1.92
N LEU A 436 5.93 -16.91 0.78
CA LEU A 436 6.46 -17.27 -0.52
C LEU A 436 7.92 -16.87 -0.67
N CYS A 437 8.30 -15.67 -0.24
CA CYS A 437 9.70 -15.22 -0.22
C CYS A 437 10.59 -16.14 0.63
N GLN A 438 10.09 -16.71 1.73
CA GLN A 438 10.83 -17.69 2.55
C GLN A 438 11.07 -19.03 1.85
N ARG A 439 10.40 -19.30 0.72
CA ARG A 439 10.63 -20.50 -0.10
C ARG A 439 11.46 -20.24 -1.35
N VAL A 440 11.81 -18.99 -1.61
CA VAL A 440 12.61 -18.61 -2.77
C VAL A 440 14.06 -18.43 -2.34
N SER A 441 14.95 -19.15 -3.02
CA SER A 441 16.39 -18.94 -2.98
C SER A 441 16.89 -18.63 -4.38
N PHE A 442 18.04 -17.98 -4.50
CA PHE A 442 18.69 -17.72 -5.77
C PHE A 442 20.22 -17.83 -5.66
N CYS A 443 20.88 -18.07 -6.79
CA CYS A 443 22.32 -17.88 -6.94
C CYS A 443 22.61 -17.16 -8.26
N THR A 444 23.85 -16.71 -8.44
CA THR A 444 24.32 -16.11 -9.70
C THR A 444 25.53 -16.86 -10.23
N ASP A 445 25.92 -16.61 -11.48
CA ASP A 445 27.14 -17.18 -12.04
C ASP A 445 28.41 -16.76 -11.26
N ALA A 446 28.39 -15.58 -10.61
CA ALA A 446 29.48 -15.09 -9.79
C ALA A 446 29.44 -15.63 -8.35
N ASP A 447 28.25 -15.85 -7.81
CA ASP A 447 28.00 -16.35 -6.45
C ASP A 447 27.11 -17.59 -6.52
N PRO A 448 27.69 -18.80 -6.71
CA PRO A 448 26.93 -20.03 -6.98
C PRO A 448 26.22 -20.61 -5.74
N GLU A 449 26.58 -20.16 -4.54
CA GLU A 449 25.94 -20.59 -3.30
C GLU A 449 24.49 -20.08 -3.22
N PRO A 450 23.51 -20.91 -2.84
CA PRO A 450 22.13 -20.49 -2.66
C PRO A 450 21.99 -19.42 -1.57
N GLN A 451 21.35 -18.32 -1.94
CA GLN A 451 21.06 -17.18 -1.07
C GLN A 451 19.56 -16.96 -0.93
N SER A 452 19.15 -16.43 0.22
CA SER A 452 17.80 -15.88 0.42
C SER A 452 17.74 -14.43 -0.04
N PHE A 453 16.52 -13.88 -0.16
CA PHE A 453 16.37 -12.43 -0.25
C PHE A 453 17.00 -11.71 0.94
N HIS A 454 17.23 -10.41 0.75
CA HIS A 454 17.67 -9.55 1.84
C HIS A 454 16.64 -9.57 2.99
N PRO A 455 17.08 -9.58 4.27
CA PRO A 455 16.21 -9.56 5.45
C PRO A 455 15.10 -8.48 5.41
N VAL A 456 15.43 -7.27 4.97
CA VAL A 456 14.43 -6.23 4.68
C VAL A 456 13.73 -6.53 3.35
N LEU A 457 12.48 -7.00 3.41
CA LEU A 457 11.70 -7.39 2.24
C LEU A 457 11.04 -6.21 1.54
N SER A 458 11.84 -5.44 0.79
CA SER A 458 11.33 -4.32 -0.02
C SER A 458 10.33 -4.73 -1.11
N LEU A 459 10.24 -6.02 -1.46
CA LEU A 459 9.18 -6.55 -2.34
C LEU A 459 7.77 -6.21 -1.82
N LEU A 460 7.61 -6.07 -0.52
CA LEU A 460 6.33 -5.77 0.13
C LEU A 460 5.94 -4.27 0.05
N SER A 461 6.74 -3.42 -0.61
CA SER A 461 6.52 -1.97 -0.66
C SER A 461 5.16 -1.56 -1.25
N PHE A 462 4.57 -2.39 -2.12
CA PHE A 462 3.20 -2.17 -2.63
C PHE A 462 2.14 -2.08 -1.50
N LEU A 463 2.43 -2.70 -0.36
CA LEU A 463 1.53 -2.89 0.78
C LEU A 463 1.84 -1.91 1.93
N PHE A 464 2.96 -1.19 1.88
CA PHE A 464 3.40 -0.23 2.89
C PHE A 464 3.44 1.22 2.38
N LYS A 465 3.21 2.18 3.28
CA LYS A 465 3.24 3.63 2.97
C LYS A 465 4.66 4.17 2.99
N ALA A 466 5.45 3.78 3.98
CA ALA A 466 6.84 4.18 4.16
C ALA A 466 7.72 2.93 4.09
N PRO A 467 7.95 2.37 2.89
CA PRO A 467 8.60 1.08 2.76
C PRO A 467 10.06 1.14 3.24
N LEU A 468 10.42 0.20 4.11
CA LEU A 468 11.80 -0.07 4.47
C LEU A 468 12.52 -0.74 3.31
N VAL A 469 13.73 -0.28 3.03
CA VAL A 469 14.58 -0.78 1.95
C VAL A 469 15.96 -1.15 2.49
N PRO A 470 16.68 -2.06 1.82
CA PRO A 470 18.07 -2.36 2.18
C PRO A 470 18.95 -1.10 2.17
N PRO A 471 19.96 -1.00 3.06
CA PRO A 471 20.86 0.15 3.10
C PRO A 471 21.46 0.48 1.73
N GLY A 472 21.44 1.76 1.35
CA GLY A 472 21.95 2.24 0.06
C GLY A 472 21.02 2.00 -1.14
N SER A 473 19.87 1.35 -0.96
CA SER A 473 18.85 1.21 -2.00
C SER A 473 17.89 2.41 -2.00
N PRO A 474 17.40 2.87 -3.17
CA PRO A 474 16.42 3.94 -3.24
C PRO A 474 15.05 3.46 -2.76
N VAL A 475 14.32 4.34 -2.08
CA VAL A 475 12.90 4.17 -1.79
C VAL A 475 12.11 4.47 -3.06
N VAL A 476 11.18 3.59 -3.42
CA VAL A 476 10.26 3.79 -4.56
C VAL A 476 8.84 3.73 -4.04
N ASN A 477 8.07 4.81 -4.19
CA ASN A 477 6.70 4.89 -3.68
C ASN A 477 5.63 4.72 -4.76
N ALA A 478 5.98 4.99 -6.03
CA ALA A 478 5.06 4.86 -7.17
C ALA A 478 4.42 3.46 -7.24
N LEU A 479 3.09 3.39 -7.09
CA LEU A 479 2.38 2.15 -6.83
C LEU A 479 2.55 1.10 -7.94
N PHE A 480 2.48 1.53 -9.20
CA PHE A 480 2.58 0.61 -10.34
C PHE A 480 4.00 0.10 -10.58
N ARG A 481 5.03 0.86 -10.20
CA ARG A 481 6.41 0.37 -10.20
C ARG A 481 6.60 -0.72 -9.14
N GLN A 482 6.02 -0.52 -7.95
CA GLN A 482 6.04 -1.53 -6.89
C GLN A 482 5.26 -2.79 -7.29
N ARG A 483 4.07 -2.66 -7.89
CA ARG A 483 3.33 -3.82 -8.43
C ARG A 483 4.14 -4.56 -9.48
N SER A 484 4.77 -3.83 -10.41
CA SER A 484 5.61 -4.41 -11.45
C SER A 484 6.81 -5.15 -10.85
N CYS A 485 7.39 -4.68 -9.74
CA CYS A 485 8.44 -5.40 -9.04
C CYS A 485 7.97 -6.79 -8.55
N ILE A 486 6.80 -6.85 -7.88
CA ILE A 486 6.23 -8.12 -7.42
C ILE A 486 5.94 -9.04 -8.61
N GLU A 487 5.26 -8.51 -9.63
CA GLU A 487 4.94 -9.27 -10.84
C GLU A 487 6.21 -9.83 -11.51
N ASN A 488 7.24 -9.01 -11.67
CA ASN A 488 8.50 -9.42 -12.29
C ASN A 488 9.16 -10.55 -11.52
N ILE A 489 9.32 -10.43 -10.20
CA ILE A 489 9.92 -11.49 -9.37
C ILE A 489 9.14 -12.79 -9.48
N LEU A 490 7.80 -12.73 -9.41
CA LEU A 490 6.94 -13.92 -9.51
C LEU A 490 6.87 -14.53 -10.91
N ARG A 491 7.23 -13.78 -11.95
CA ARG A 491 7.38 -14.29 -13.33
C ARG A 491 8.79 -14.81 -13.62
N CYS A 492 9.82 -14.25 -12.98
CA CYS A 492 11.19 -14.75 -13.11
C CYS A 492 11.33 -16.15 -12.53
N ALA A 493 10.69 -16.42 -11.38
CA ALA A 493 10.77 -17.69 -10.67
C ALA A 493 10.22 -18.93 -11.43
N PRO A 494 9.25 -18.80 -12.36
CA PRO A 494 8.88 -19.85 -13.31
C PRO A 494 9.45 -19.66 -14.74
N ALA A 495 10.46 -18.80 -14.93
CA ALA A 495 11.06 -18.43 -16.22
C ALA A 495 10.07 -17.91 -17.29
N LEU A 496 8.99 -17.24 -16.87
CA LEU A 496 8.11 -16.48 -17.79
C LEU A 496 8.80 -15.24 -18.38
N GLY A 497 9.99 -14.89 -17.86
CA GLY A 497 10.69 -13.65 -18.14
C GLY A 497 9.99 -12.43 -17.57
N SER A 498 10.69 -11.29 -17.57
CA SER A 498 10.02 -10.00 -17.34
C SER A 498 9.05 -9.71 -18.49
N PRO A 499 7.88 -9.13 -18.21
CA PRO A 499 7.10 -8.51 -19.28
C PRO A 499 8.02 -7.51 -20.00
N PRO A 500 8.08 -7.48 -21.35
CA PRO A 500 8.81 -6.45 -22.05
C PRO A 500 8.23 -5.10 -21.59
N TRP A 501 9.06 -4.26 -20.97
CA TRP A 501 8.65 -2.94 -20.50
C TRP A 501 9.15 -1.86 -21.47
N PRO A 502 8.28 -0.95 -21.96
CA PRO A 502 6.82 -1.08 -21.95
C PRO A 502 6.41 -2.19 -22.92
N ARG A 503 5.17 -2.70 -22.75
CA ARG A 503 4.47 -3.59 -23.70
C ARG A 503 4.22 -2.84 -25.00
N CYS A 504 5.29 -2.48 -25.69
CA CYS A 504 5.29 -2.10 -27.07
C CYS A 504 4.95 -3.41 -27.80
N PRO A 505 3.75 -3.59 -28.37
CA PRO A 505 3.50 -4.72 -29.23
C PRO A 505 4.32 -4.46 -30.49
N LEU A 506 5.64 -4.68 -30.42
CA LEU A 506 6.55 -4.44 -31.53
C LEU A 506 6.07 -5.22 -32.76
N LYS A 507 5.41 -6.37 -32.58
CA LYS A 507 4.75 -7.10 -33.68
C LYS A 507 3.59 -6.33 -34.32
N GLY A 508 2.83 -5.55 -33.56
CA GLY A 508 1.76 -4.69 -34.07
C GLY A 508 2.26 -3.34 -34.61
N LEU A 509 3.38 -2.84 -34.10
CA LEU A 509 4.00 -1.57 -34.52
C LEU A 509 5.01 -1.74 -35.66
N CYS A 510 5.61 -2.92 -35.80
CA CYS A 510 6.57 -3.27 -36.84
C CYS A 510 5.92 -4.27 -37.79
N THR A 511 5.52 -3.80 -38.97
CA THR A 511 5.20 -4.70 -40.09
C THR A 511 6.45 -5.47 -40.49
N ARG A 512 6.36 -6.80 -40.58
CA ARG A 512 7.41 -7.60 -41.22
C ARG A 512 7.39 -7.26 -42.72
N PRO A 513 8.53 -6.94 -43.36
CA PRO A 513 8.56 -6.62 -44.79
C PRO A 513 8.02 -7.73 -45.71
N ARG A 514 7.98 -8.99 -45.23
CA ARG A 514 7.45 -10.13 -45.99
C ARG A 514 5.93 -10.20 -46.02
N ASP A 515 5.22 -9.61 -45.07
CA ASP A 515 3.76 -9.76 -44.93
C ASP A 515 2.97 -8.74 -45.78
N TRP A 516 3.62 -7.65 -46.23
CA TRP A 516 3.05 -6.67 -47.16
C TRP A 516 2.60 -7.27 -48.50
N ARG A 517 3.34 -8.26 -49.04
CA ARG A 517 3.05 -8.80 -50.39
C ARG A 517 1.88 -9.80 -50.41
N LEU A 518 1.41 -10.27 -49.26
CA LEU A 518 0.36 -11.28 -49.16
C LEU A 518 -0.99 -10.70 -48.74
N GLN A 519 -1.01 -9.49 -48.17
CA GLN A 519 -2.24 -8.78 -47.85
C GLN A 519 -2.58 -7.81 -48.98
N GLY A 520 -3.39 -8.28 -49.93
CA GLY A 520 -4.07 -7.41 -50.90
C GLY A 520 -5.05 -6.49 -50.17
N HIS A 521 -4.56 -5.36 -49.66
CA HIS A 521 -5.39 -4.33 -49.06
C HIS A 521 -5.98 -3.45 -50.16
N GLN A 522 -7.28 -3.64 -50.44
CA GLN A 522 -8.10 -2.52 -50.88
C GLN A 522 -8.26 -1.55 -49.70
N PRO A 523 -7.99 -0.24 -49.88
CA PRO A 523 -8.21 0.73 -48.81
C PRO A 523 -9.70 0.82 -48.52
N GLN A 524 -10.09 0.50 -47.28
CA GLN A 524 -11.41 0.88 -46.77
C GLN A 524 -11.43 2.40 -46.63
N GLY A 525 -12.04 3.08 -47.59
CA GLY A 525 -12.37 4.49 -47.46
C GLY A 525 -13.33 4.69 -46.30
N LEU A 526 -12.98 5.58 -45.38
CA LEU A 526 -13.92 6.17 -44.43
C LEU A 526 -14.93 7.01 -45.23
N THR A 527 -16.03 6.41 -45.65
CA THR A 527 -17.22 7.16 -46.07
C THR A 527 -17.89 7.73 -44.82
N VAL A 528 -17.67 9.02 -44.57
CA VAL A 528 -18.48 9.79 -43.63
C VAL A 528 -19.81 10.05 -44.32
N GLU A 529 -20.85 9.30 -43.95
CA GLU A 529 -22.22 9.61 -44.37
C GLU A 529 -22.72 10.85 -43.60
N PRO A 530 -23.21 11.90 -44.29
CA PRO A 530 -23.81 13.03 -43.62
C PRO A 530 -25.19 12.64 -43.05
N GLN A 531 -25.39 12.85 -41.74
CA GLN A 531 -26.69 12.65 -41.12
C GLN A 531 -27.75 13.62 -41.67
N PRO A 532 -29.02 13.19 -41.83
CA PRO A 532 -30.08 14.06 -42.33
C PRO A 532 -30.55 15.05 -41.27
N VAL A 533 -30.60 16.33 -41.65
CA VAL A 533 -31.23 17.41 -40.86
C VAL A 533 -32.76 17.25 -40.92
N PRO A 534 -33.50 17.31 -39.81
CA PRO A 534 -34.96 17.25 -39.84
C PRO A 534 -35.54 18.53 -40.45
N GLN A 535 -36.35 18.39 -41.52
CA GLN A 535 -37.11 19.49 -42.12
C GLN A 535 -38.59 19.45 -41.68
N GLY A 536 -39.07 20.60 -41.20
CA GLY A 536 -40.48 20.96 -41.00
C GLY A 536 -40.56 21.98 -39.86
N LEU A 537 -40.87 23.26 -40.08
CA LEU A 537 -42.11 23.76 -40.66
C LEU A 537 -41.94 25.13 -41.34
N ARG A 538 -42.80 25.33 -42.33
CA ARG A 538 -42.87 26.41 -43.32
C ARG A 538 -43.30 27.76 -42.73
N GLY A 539 -42.84 28.84 -43.37
CA GLY A 539 -43.42 30.19 -43.28
C GLY A 539 -42.68 31.20 -44.16
N ALA A 540 -42.99 31.24 -45.45
CA ALA A 540 -42.61 32.30 -46.40
C ALA A 540 -43.53 33.54 -46.22
N PRO A 541 -43.27 34.73 -46.81
CA PRO A 541 -42.31 35.01 -47.89
C PRO A 541 -41.43 36.28 -47.71
N ALA A 542 -40.52 36.39 -48.68
CA ALA A 542 -39.50 37.41 -48.88
C ALA A 542 -40.03 38.79 -49.27
N ALA A 543 -39.22 39.82 -48.96
CA ALA A 543 -38.98 40.98 -49.83
C ALA A 543 -37.71 41.71 -49.36
N GLU A 544 -36.59 41.49 -50.04
CA GLU A 544 -35.57 42.52 -50.28
C GLU A 544 -35.88 43.17 -51.65
N PRO A 545 -35.30 44.30 -52.09
CA PRO A 545 -34.05 44.93 -51.61
C PRO A 545 -34.10 46.47 -51.51
N HIS A 546 -33.06 47.09 -50.92
CA HIS A 546 -32.25 48.16 -51.55
C HIS A 546 -31.49 49.03 -50.53
N ALA A 547 -30.16 48.92 -50.63
CA ALA A 547 -29.15 49.97 -50.87
C ALA A 547 -29.18 51.34 -50.15
N SER A 548 -27.96 51.87 -50.01
CA SER A 548 -27.51 53.21 -49.57
C SER A 548 -27.51 53.41 -48.05
N GLY A 549 -26.51 54.04 -47.41
CA GLY A 549 -25.31 54.72 -47.88
C GLY A 549 -24.64 55.41 -46.67
N ALA A 550 -23.31 55.52 -46.75
CA ALA A 550 -22.42 56.57 -46.24
C ALA A 550 -22.66 57.28 -44.88
N GLN A 551 -21.57 57.24 -44.09
CA GLN A 551 -20.84 58.37 -43.47
C GLN A 551 -21.31 59.04 -42.16
N ASP A 552 -20.36 58.99 -41.21
CA ASP A 552 -19.78 60.05 -40.37
C ASP A 552 -20.65 60.92 -39.44
N GLY A 553 -20.21 61.00 -38.17
CA GLY A 553 -20.46 62.16 -37.31
C GLY A 553 -20.57 61.88 -35.80
N ALA A 554 -19.46 62.00 -35.06
CA ALA A 554 -19.46 62.36 -33.63
C ALA A 554 -19.97 63.82 -33.44
N PRO A 555 -20.31 64.36 -32.23
CA PRO A 555 -19.83 64.02 -30.88
C PRO A 555 -20.84 64.11 -29.69
N LEU A 556 -20.32 63.77 -28.50
CA LEU A 556 -20.82 63.88 -27.10
C LEU A 556 -21.45 65.26 -26.71
N PRO A 557 -22.32 65.37 -25.65
CA PRO A 557 -21.84 65.41 -24.26
C PRO A 557 -22.75 64.91 -23.10
N GLN A 558 -22.06 64.47 -22.03
CA GLN A 558 -22.28 64.66 -20.58
C GLN A 558 -23.66 64.43 -19.92
N ALA A 559 -23.73 63.46 -18.99
CA ALA A 559 -24.10 63.66 -17.58
C ALA A 559 -23.82 62.40 -16.71
N ARG A 560 -23.04 62.58 -15.64
CA ARG A 560 -22.96 61.76 -14.39
C ARG A 560 -23.52 62.65 -13.24
N PRO A 561 -23.70 62.22 -11.96
CA PRO A 561 -23.24 61.02 -11.20
C PRO A 561 -24.41 60.32 -10.44
N ALA A 562 -24.33 59.33 -9.54
CA ALA A 562 -23.42 59.01 -8.42
C ALA A 562 -23.67 57.53 -7.96
N CYS A 563 -22.64 56.71 -7.69
CA CYS A 563 -21.93 56.42 -6.41
C CYS A 563 -22.54 55.33 -5.50
N GLY A 564 -21.72 54.33 -5.13
CA GLY A 564 -21.94 53.35 -4.06
C GLY A 564 -20.91 52.18 -4.10
N PRO A 565 -19.96 52.03 -3.15
CA PRO A 565 -18.71 51.27 -3.36
C PRO A 565 -18.60 49.90 -2.66
N CYS A 566 -17.70 49.07 -3.21
CA CYS A 566 -17.15 47.83 -2.64
C CYS A 566 -16.15 48.10 -1.50
N LEU A 567 -16.11 47.22 -0.51
CA LEU A 567 -15.11 47.22 0.57
C LEU A 567 -14.26 45.94 0.50
N CYS A 568 -12.97 46.12 0.22
CA CYS A 568 -11.88 45.18 0.52
C CYS A 568 -11.42 45.39 1.96
N TRP A 569 -11.03 44.30 2.65
CA TRP A 569 -10.20 44.39 3.86
C TRP A 569 -9.07 43.36 3.79
N ALA A 570 -7.84 43.87 3.85
CA ALA A 570 -6.62 43.15 4.13
C ALA A 570 -6.21 43.47 5.57
N LEU A 571 -5.57 42.55 6.30
CA LEU A 571 -4.77 42.90 7.48
C LEU A 571 -3.71 41.83 7.79
N GLN A 572 -2.47 42.32 7.96
CA GLN A 572 -1.29 41.65 8.49
C GLN A 572 -1.25 41.73 10.03
N GLU A 573 -0.72 40.66 10.62
CA GLU A 573 0.15 40.51 11.82
C GLU A 573 0.02 41.40 13.09
N GLY A 574 -0.07 40.72 14.25
CA GLY A 574 0.97 40.86 15.29
C GLY A 574 0.62 41.38 16.71
N VAL A 575 0.71 40.48 17.71
CA VAL A 575 1.16 40.64 19.12
C VAL A 575 0.15 41.00 20.26
N SER A 576 -0.31 39.94 20.96
CA SER A 576 -0.28 39.60 22.44
C SER A 576 -0.76 40.59 23.56
N PRO A 577 -0.91 40.14 24.85
CA PRO A 577 -2.12 39.57 25.45
C PRO A 577 -2.61 40.28 26.74
N ASP A 578 -3.90 40.17 27.12
CA ASP A 578 -4.36 40.10 28.53
C ASP A 578 -5.90 39.97 28.67
N CYS A 579 -6.33 38.85 29.29
CA CYS A 579 -7.42 38.62 30.29
C CYS A 579 -8.72 39.50 30.35
N PRO A 580 -9.85 39.04 30.97
CA PRO A 580 -10.58 37.75 30.90
C PRO A 580 -12.13 37.90 30.76
N GLN A 581 -12.82 36.75 30.73
CA GLN A 581 -14.21 36.47 31.17
C GLN A 581 -15.40 36.50 30.18
N ARG A 582 -16.13 35.36 30.25
CA ARG A 582 -17.59 35.11 30.14
C ARG A 582 -18.21 34.69 28.80
N LEU A 583 -18.58 33.39 28.77
CA LEU A 583 -19.94 32.83 28.61
C LEU A 583 -20.85 33.45 27.52
N CYS A 584 -21.18 32.66 26.49
CA CYS A 584 -22.52 32.09 26.28
C CYS A 584 -22.66 31.32 24.95
N ARG A 585 -23.19 30.09 25.09
CA ARG A 585 -23.86 29.20 24.11
C ARG A 585 -23.01 28.42 23.11
#